data_AF-A0A536UJE4-F1
#
_entry.id   AF-A0A536UJE4-F1
#
_cell.length_a   1.000
_cell.length_b   1.000
_cell.length_c   1.000
_cell.angle_alpha   90.00
_cell.angle_beta   90.00
_cell.angle_gamma   90.00
#
_symmetry.space_group_name_H-M   'P 1'
#
loop_
_entity.id
_entity.type
_entity.pdbx_description
1 polymer ?
#
loop_
_entity_poly.entity_id
_entity_poly.type
_entity_poly.pdbx_seq_one_letter_code
_entity_poly.pdbx_strand_id
1 'polypeptide(L)'
;MKPAWSVYAWPPVLWQADRAVELHFRHLGTRVLDSGHKMFPSSGQTLWAMPSSVGEAGMAWDWVMLSQGVVAMADPLSVITNLRLLGPEGEVLTAWQAARHLNEIVHSLAWQCEVQRALKGRLN
;
A
#
# COMPACT_ATOMS: atom_id res chain seq x y z
N MET A 1 8.78 7.12 -11.29
CA MET A 1 8.21 6.53 -10.06
C MET A 1 8.82 5.16 -9.84
N LYS A 2 9.19 4.82 -8.58
CA LYS A 2 9.73 3.51 -8.21
C LYS A 2 8.64 2.43 -8.38
N PRO A 3 8.93 1.25 -8.97
CA PRO A 3 7.93 0.19 -9.09
C PRO A 3 7.58 -0.39 -7.72
N ALA A 4 6.34 -0.87 -7.54
CA ALA A 4 5.86 -1.42 -6.26
C ALA A 4 6.77 -2.52 -5.70
N TRP A 5 7.26 -3.41 -6.57
CA TRP A 5 8.18 -4.49 -6.18
C TRP A 5 9.51 -4.01 -5.59
N SER A 6 9.92 -2.75 -5.84
CA SER A 6 11.19 -2.23 -5.32
C SER A 6 11.25 -2.17 -3.79
N VAL A 7 10.11 -2.20 -3.12
CA VAL A 7 10.02 -2.26 -1.65
C VAL A 7 10.70 -3.52 -1.10
N TYR A 8 10.74 -4.63 -1.84
CA TYR A 8 11.46 -5.84 -1.43
C TYR A 8 12.98 -5.64 -1.31
N ALA A 9 13.54 -4.65 -2.01
CA ALA A 9 14.96 -4.33 -1.91
C ALA A 9 15.27 -3.38 -0.74
N TRP A 10 14.27 -2.91 0.00
CA TRP A 10 14.47 -2.01 1.13
C TRP A 10 14.83 -2.81 2.39
N PRO A 11 15.70 -2.28 3.28
CA PRO A 11 16.04 -2.94 4.53
C PRO A 11 14.79 -3.27 5.35
N PRO A 12 14.69 -4.46 5.98
CA PRO A 12 13.55 -4.77 6.85
C PRO A 12 13.42 -3.77 7.99
N VAL A 13 12.20 -3.29 8.25
CA VAL A 13 11.89 -2.38 9.37
C VAL A 13 11.01 -3.12 10.36
N LEU A 14 11.51 -3.30 11.59
CA LEU A 14 10.72 -3.87 12.68
C LEU A 14 9.73 -2.84 13.21
N TRP A 15 8.47 -3.22 13.36
CA TRP A 15 7.44 -2.33 13.90
C TRP A 15 6.50 -3.08 14.84
N GLN A 16 6.24 -2.51 16.01
CA GLN A 16 5.36 -3.13 17.00
C GLN A 16 3.90 -2.81 16.66
N ALA A 17 3.05 -3.84 16.54
CA ALA A 17 1.71 -3.72 15.97
C ALA A 17 0.68 -3.04 16.88
N ASP A 18 0.89 -3.11 18.19
CA ASP A 18 0.08 -2.49 19.26
C ASP A 18 0.49 -1.03 19.53
N ARG A 19 1.58 -0.54 18.94
CA ARG A 19 1.96 0.86 19.05
C ARG A 19 1.00 1.73 18.26
N ALA A 20 0.15 2.45 18.99
CA ALA A 20 -0.59 3.59 18.49
C ALA A 20 0.37 4.76 18.19
N VAL A 21 1.17 4.63 17.13
CA VAL A 21 1.93 5.74 16.56
C VAL A 21 1.24 6.14 15.27
N GLU A 22 1.02 7.43 15.09
CA GLU A 22 0.57 7.97 13.81
C GLU A 22 1.60 7.64 12.72
N LEU A 23 1.28 6.66 11.90
CA LEU A 23 2.10 6.25 10.77
C LEU A 23 1.92 7.24 9.64
N HIS A 24 2.87 8.16 9.51
CA HIS A 24 2.87 9.22 8.51
C HIS A 24 3.40 8.72 7.16
N PHE A 25 2.71 7.75 6.56
CA PHE A 25 3.01 7.31 5.20
C PHE A 25 2.71 8.43 4.21
N ARG A 26 3.71 8.82 3.42
CA ARG A 26 3.57 9.72 2.28
C ARG A 26 3.37 8.92 1.00
N HIS A 27 2.54 9.42 0.11
CA HIS A 27 2.38 8.88 -1.24
C HIS A 27 3.67 9.08 -2.05
N LEU A 28 4.19 8.03 -2.66
CA LEU A 28 5.33 8.09 -3.57
C LEU A 28 4.92 7.98 -5.05
N GLY A 29 3.72 7.47 -5.32
CA GLY A 29 3.15 7.45 -6.66
C GLY A 29 2.14 6.33 -6.88
N THR A 30 1.33 6.52 -7.92
CA THR A 30 0.33 5.55 -8.38
C THR A 30 0.58 5.23 -9.85
N ARG A 31 0.62 3.94 -10.18
CA ARG A 31 0.68 3.43 -11.55
C ARG A 31 -0.69 2.93 -11.95
N VAL A 32 -1.12 3.25 -13.17
CA VAL A 32 -2.27 2.62 -13.82
C VAL A 32 -1.70 1.62 -14.83
N LEU A 33 -1.96 0.33 -14.63
CA LEU A 33 -1.40 -0.76 -15.42
C LEU A 33 -2.30 -1.11 -16.60
N ASP A 34 -3.60 -1.29 -16.35
CA ASP A 34 -4.61 -1.47 -17.38
C ASP A 34 -5.54 -0.26 -17.38
N SER A 35 -5.71 0.40 -18.53
CA SER A 35 -6.64 1.52 -18.69
C SER A 35 -8.08 1.06 -18.94
N GLY A 36 -8.33 -0.24 -19.12
CA GLY A 36 -9.65 -0.77 -19.37
C GLY A 36 -10.14 -0.46 -20.79
N HIS A 37 -10.44 -1.50 -21.56
CA HIS A 37 -11.52 -1.42 -22.54
C HIS A 37 -12.86 -1.46 -21.81
N LYS A 38 -13.98 -1.05 -22.45
CA LYS A 38 -15.35 -0.98 -21.87
C LYS A 38 -15.82 -2.22 -21.07
N MET A 39 -15.09 -3.34 -21.13
CA MET A 39 -15.38 -4.62 -20.48
C MET A 39 -14.48 -4.92 -19.26
N PHE A 40 -13.33 -4.25 -19.11
CA PHE A 40 -12.39 -4.51 -18.01
C PHE A 40 -12.17 -3.25 -17.17
N PRO A 41 -12.32 -3.32 -15.84
CA PRO A 41 -12.04 -2.19 -14.98
C PRO A 41 -10.55 -1.82 -14.97
N SER A 42 -10.24 -0.51 -14.94
CA SER A 42 -8.84 -0.09 -14.81
C SER A 42 -8.24 -0.63 -13.51
N SER A 43 -6.96 -0.97 -13.56
CA SER A 43 -6.22 -1.50 -12.42
C SER A 43 -4.84 -0.88 -12.34
N GLY A 44 -4.18 -1.06 -11.20
CA GLY A 44 -2.86 -0.51 -11.03
C GLY A 44 -2.27 -0.75 -9.65
N GLN A 45 -1.26 0.04 -9.33
CA GLN A 45 -0.48 -0.05 -8.10
C GLN A 45 -0.38 1.30 -7.43
N THR A 46 -0.30 1.33 -6.11
CA THR A 46 0.07 2.53 -5.37
C THR A 46 1.22 2.22 -4.41
N LEU A 47 2.14 3.17 -4.24
CA LEU A 47 3.31 3.04 -3.38
C LEU A 47 3.32 4.17 -2.35
N TRP A 48 3.56 3.79 -1.10
CA TRP A 48 3.60 4.66 0.06
C TRP A 48 4.85 4.36 0.87
N ALA A 49 5.42 5.38 1.51
CA ALA A 49 6.55 5.20 2.40
C ALA A 49 6.55 6.15 3.59
N MET A 50 7.24 5.80 4.66
CA MET A 50 7.54 6.70 5.76
C MET A 50 9.03 6.59 6.14
N PRO A 51 9.64 7.67 6.69
CA PRO A 51 10.96 7.58 7.28
C PRO A 51 10.98 6.65 8.51
N SER A 52 12.10 5.95 8.73
CA SER A 52 12.38 5.17 9.94
C SER A 52 13.84 5.36 10.36
N SER A 53 14.21 4.93 11.57
CA SER A 53 15.59 5.00 12.06
C SER A 53 16.58 4.14 11.26
N VAL A 54 16.09 3.16 10.50
CA VAL A 54 16.89 2.17 9.75
C VAL A 54 16.79 2.36 8.22
N GLY A 55 16.06 3.36 7.74
CA GLY A 55 15.82 3.62 6.31
C GLY A 55 14.38 4.05 6.02
N GLU A 56 13.84 3.63 4.88
CA GLU A 56 12.42 3.86 4.53
C GLU A 56 11.58 2.61 4.84
N ALA A 57 10.44 2.78 5.51
CA ALA A 57 9.40 1.76 5.57
C ALA A 57 8.43 1.98 4.42
N GLY A 58 8.18 0.94 3.62
CA GLY A 58 7.42 1.00 2.39
C GLY A 58 6.23 0.06 2.40
N MET A 59 5.15 0.49 1.77
CA MET A 59 3.98 -0.33 1.50
C MET A 59 3.50 -0.07 0.08
N ALA A 60 3.19 -1.12 -0.64
CA ALA A 60 2.56 -1.06 -1.94
C ALA A 60 1.51 -2.14 -2.09
N TRP A 61 0.48 -1.85 -2.87
CA TRP A 61 -0.58 -2.81 -3.16
C TRP A 61 -1.22 -2.52 -4.51
N ASP A 62 -1.86 -3.55 -5.04
CA ASP A 62 -2.65 -3.48 -6.24
C ASP A 62 -4.06 -2.93 -5.93
N TRP A 63 -4.62 -2.18 -6.87
CA TRP A 63 -5.98 -1.67 -6.82
C TRP A 63 -6.72 -1.96 -8.13
N VAL A 64 -8.05 -2.05 -8.03
CA VAL A 64 -8.97 -2.21 -9.15
C VAL A 64 -10.10 -1.19 -9.04
N MET A 65 -10.57 -0.68 -10.17
CA MET A 65 -11.76 0.16 -10.23
C MET A 65 -13.00 -0.72 -10.30
N LEU A 66 -13.89 -0.72 -9.31
CA LEU A 66 -15.11 -1.55 -9.38
C LEU A 66 -16.17 -0.92 -10.30
N SER A 67 -16.24 0.41 -10.28
CA SER A 67 -17.13 1.22 -11.10
C SER A 67 -16.58 2.65 -11.18
N GLN A 68 -17.18 3.52 -11.99
CA GLN A 68 -16.71 4.89 -12.16
C GLN A 68 -16.55 5.59 -10.80
N GLY A 69 -15.30 5.93 -10.45
CA GLY A 69 -14.95 6.62 -9.21
C GLY A 69 -14.84 5.72 -7.97
N VAL A 70 -15.22 4.45 -8.05
CA VAL A 70 -15.10 3.48 -6.95
C VAL A 70 -13.89 2.60 -7.19
N VAL A 71 -12.90 2.69 -6.31
CA VAL A 71 -11.69 1.87 -6.34
C VAL A 71 -11.59 1.05 -5.06
N ALA A 72 -11.08 -0.17 -5.19
CA ALA A 72 -10.84 -1.08 -4.09
C ALA A 72 -9.42 -1.66 -4.18
N MET A 73 -8.91 -2.14 -3.05
CA MET A 73 -7.72 -2.98 -3.07
C MET A 73 -8.04 -4.27 -3.84
N ALA A 74 -7.12 -4.70 -4.69
CA ALA A 74 -7.33 -5.91 -5.50
C ALA A 74 -7.32 -7.19 -4.64
N ASP A 75 -6.41 -7.24 -3.66
CA ASP A 75 -6.30 -8.32 -2.69
C ASP A 75 -5.77 -7.80 -1.33
N PRO A 76 -6.62 -7.78 -0.28
CA PRO A 76 -6.24 -7.41 1.10
C PRO A 76 -5.07 -8.17 1.70
N LEU A 77 -4.77 -9.37 1.20
CA LEU A 77 -3.68 -10.21 1.72
C LEU A 77 -2.36 -10.03 0.98
N SER A 78 -2.37 -9.28 -0.14
CA SER A 78 -1.20 -9.11 -1.02
C SER A 78 -0.57 -7.72 -0.92
N VAL A 79 -0.39 -7.23 0.30
CA VAL A 79 0.38 -6.00 0.56
C VAL A 79 1.88 -6.29 0.48
N ILE A 80 2.57 -5.61 -0.44
CA ILE A 80 4.03 -5.64 -0.56
C ILE A 80 4.61 -4.68 0.46
N THR A 81 5.44 -5.18 1.38
CA THR A 81 6.07 -4.35 2.41
C THR A 81 7.41 -4.92 2.88
N ASN A 82 8.32 -4.02 3.31
CA ASN A 82 9.51 -4.37 4.08
C ASN A 82 9.29 -4.28 5.60
N LEU A 83 8.06 -3.98 6.04
CA LEU A 83 7.70 -4.03 7.46
C LEU A 83 7.69 -5.47 7.97
N ARG A 84 8.26 -5.64 9.15
CA ARG A 84 8.15 -6.86 9.96
C ARG A 84 7.40 -6.49 11.22
N LEU A 85 6.12 -6.86 11.26
CA LEU A 85 5.25 -6.56 12.38
C LEU A 85 5.58 -7.48 13.54
N LEU A 86 5.75 -6.89 14.73
CA LEU A 86 6.01 -7.57 15.97
C LEU A 86 4.75 -7.59 16.83
N GLY A 87 4.48 -8.72 17.45
CA GLY A 87 3.44 -8.86 18.45
C GLY A 87 3.84 -8.26 19.81
N PRO A 88 2.97 -8.38 20.82
CA PRO A 88 3.20 -7.81 22.14
C PRO A 88 4.47 -8.34 22.83
N GLU A 89 4.85 -9.60 22.57
CA GLU A 89 6.02 -10.23 23.16
C GLU A 89 7.28 -10.06 22.30
N GLY A 90 7.21 -9.23 21.25
CA GLY A 90 8.31 -8.98 20.32
C GLY A 90 8.52 -10.09 19.28
N GLU A 91 7.62 -11.06 19.21
CA GLU A 91 7.62 -12.12 18.20
C GLU A 91 7.21 -11.57 16.83
N VAL A 92 7.81 -12.09 15.76
CA VAL A 92 7.40 -11.70 14.40
C VAL A 92 6.04 -12.32 14.10
N LEU A 93 5.06 -11.47 13.77
CA LEU A 93 3.72 -11.92 13.40
C LEU A 93 3.75 -12.73 12.10
N THR A 94 2.89 -13.75 12.04
CA THR A 94 2.64 -14.49 10.79
C THR A 94 2.06 -13.56 9.73
N ALA A 95 2.14 -13.95 8.45
CA ALA A 95 1.55 -13.17 7.35
C ALA A 95 0.06 -12.87 7.57
N TRP A 96 -0.69 -13.83 8.12
CA TRP A 96 -2.12 -13.64 8.41
C TRP A 96 -2.38 -12.63 9.53
N GLN A 97 -1.64 -12.73 10.64
CA GLN A 97 -1.74 -11.76 11.74
C GLN A 97 -1.31 -10.36 11.28
N ALA A 98 -0.23 -10.29 10.50
CA ALA A 98 0.29 -9.07 9.91
C ALA A 98 -0.71 -8.40 8.96
N ALA A 99 -1.42 -9.18 8.14
CA ALA A 99 -2.36 -8.66 7.15
C ALA A 99 -3.42 -7.76 7.76
N ARG A 100 -3.94 -8.08 8.95
CA ARG A 100 -4.90 -7.22 9.65
C ARG A 100 -4.34 -5.81 9.89
N HIS A 101 -3.16 -5.73 10.49
CA HIS A 101 -2.53 -4.44 10.81
C HIS A 101 -2.12 -3.66 9.55
N LEU A 102 -1.63 -4.36 8.52
CA LEU A 102 -1.31 -3.72 7.24
C LEU A 102 -2.58 -3.13 6.60
N ASN A 103 -3.71 -3.82 6.66
CA ASN A 103 -4.99 -3.30 6.18
C ASN A 103 -5.47 -2.11 7.01
N GLU A 104 -5.34 -2.13 8.33
CA GLU A 104 -5.64 -0.98 9.20
C GLU A 104 -4.84 0.26 8.77
N ILE A 105 -3.54 0.09 8.45
CA ILE A 105 -2.72 1.17 7.89
C ILE A 105 -3.30 1.64 6.56
N VAL A 106 -3.55 0.74 5.60
CA VAL A 106 -4.08 1.14 4.29
C VAL A 106 -5.41 1.89 4.41
N HIS A 107 -6.30 1.47 5.31
CA HIS A 107 -7.57 2.14 5.55
C HIS A 107 -7.43 3.55 6.12
N SER A 108 -6.33 3.83 6.85
CA SER A 108 -6.03 5.17 7.37
C SER A 108 -5.49 6.14 6.31
N LEU A 109 -5.03 5.63 5.16
CA LEU A 109 -4.41 6.45 4.12
C LEU A 109 -5.44 6.97 3.13
N ALA A 110 -5.24 8.20 2.64
CA ALA A 110 -6.06 8.83 1.59
C ALA A 110 -5.79 8.25 0.19
N TRP A 111 -5.52 6.95 0.08
CA TRP A 111 -4.99 6.34 -1.15
C TRP A 111 -5.98 6.32 -2.31
N GLN A 112 -7.27 6.20 -2.04
CA GLN A 112 -8.29 6.27 -3.09
C GLN A 112 -8.26 7.63 -3.79
N CYS A 113 -7.98 8.71 -3.05
CA CYS A 113 -7.86 10.05 -3.62
C CYS A 113 -6.66 10.15 -4.58
N GLU A 114 -5.52 9.58 -4.19
CA GLU A 114 -4.32 9.59 -5.05
C GLU A 114 -4.50 8.72 -6.29
N VAL A 115 -5.20 7.59 -6.18
CA VAL A 115 -5.57 6.76 -7.33
C VAL A 115 -6.50 7.52 -8.27
N GLN A 116 -7.54 8.16 -7.74
CA GLN A 116 -8.45 8.98 -8.55
C GLN A 116 -7.73 10.14 -9.25
N ARG A 117 -6.76 10.80 -8.58
CA ARG A 117 -5.93 11.83 -9.22
C ARG A 117 -5.11 11.27 -10.37
N ALA A 118 -4.49 10.10 -10.19
CA ALA A 118 -3.71 9.45 -11.25
C ALA A 118 -4.58 9.03 -12.45
N LEU A 119 -5.80 8.55 -12.20
CA LEU A 119 -6.78 8.21 -13.24
C LEU A 119 -7.19 9.45 -14.05
N LYS A 120 -7.48 10.57 -13.38
CA LYS A 120 -7.82 11.84 -14.05
C LYS A 120 -6.66 12.40 -14.87
N GLY A 121 -5.44 12.29 -14.36
CA GLY A 121 -4.23 12.77 -15.04
C GLY A 121 -3.88 12.03 -16.34
N ARG A 122 -4.49 10.87 -16.63
CA ARG A 122 -4.34 10.16 -17.92
C ARG A 122 -5.42 10.54 -18.96
N LEU A 123 -6.51 11.18 -18.54
CA LEU A 123 -7.61 11.57 -19.43
C LEU A 123 -7.41 12.95 -20.07
N ASN A 124 -6.46 13.74 -19.54
CA ASN A 124 -5.99 15.01 -20.11
C ASN A 124 -4.73 14.78 -20.94
#